data_AF-A0A2V6SDR8-F1
#
_entry.id   AF-A0A2V6SDR8-F1
#
_cell.length_a   1.000
_cell.length_b   1.000
_cell.length_c   1.000
_cell.angle_alpha   90.00
_cell.angle_beta   90.00
_cell.angle_gamma   90.00
#
_symmetry.space_group_name_H-M   'P 1'
#
loop_
_entity.id
_entity.type
_entity.pdbx_description
1 polymer ?
#
loop_
_entity_poly.entity_id
_entity_poly.type
_entity_poly.pdbx_seq_one_letter_code
_entity_poly.pdbx_strand_id
1 'polypeptide(L)'
;MKITFLAPHIRIAGGVRAILTHADRLAGRGHEVALMVSAKHGWRAWWRNLRGEGPTWIRGFRPTVRWITGWDNARLPDGDALIATAWQTARTVVEAPDRCGRKLYFIQHYESLYHGDPGRVDATYALPLRKVVISTWLADIMRDKFGAKA
;
A
#
# COMPACT_ATOMS: atom_id res chain seq x y z
N MET A 1 -8.36 -14.84 3.53
CA MET A 1 -8.67 -13.42 3.35
C MET A 1 -8.07 -12.95 2.04
N LYS A 2 -8.75 -12.04 1.35
CA LYS A 2 -8.29 -11.32 0.15
C LYS A 2 -7.75 -9.95 0.58
N ILE A 3 -6.45 -9.74 0.39
CA ILE A 3 -5.74 -8.55 0.90
C ILE A 3 -5.04 -7.86 -0.27
N THR A 4 -5.29 -6.56 -0.44
CA THR A 4 -4.67 -5.78 -1.50
C THR A 4 -3.78 -4.68 -0.92
N PHE A 5 -2.51 -4.66 -1.36
CA PHE A 5 -1.58 -3.57 -1.07
C PHE A 5 -1.50 -2.62 -2.26
N LEU A 6 -1.65 -1.32 -2.02
CA LEU A 6 -1.35 -0.28 -3.02
C LEU A 6 0.12 0.14 -2.86
N ALA A 7 0.99 -0.36 -3.74
CA ALA A 7 2.43 -0.12 -3.69
C ALA A 7 2.85 0.99 -4.68
N PRO A 8 3.77 1.89 -4.30
CA PRO A 8 4.22 2.96 -5.20
C PRO A 8 5.06 2.42 -6.37
N HIS A 9 5.87 1.38 -6.14
CA HIS A 9 6.67 0.66 -7.12
C HIS A 9 7.22 -0.64 -6.51
N ILE A 10 7.87 -1.49 -7.32
CA ILE A 10 8.47 -2.77 -6.91
C ILE A 10 10.01 -2.82 -7.04
N ARG A 11 10.64 -1.66 -7.28
CA ARG A 11 12.12 -1.54 -7.35
C ARG A 11 12.73 -1.71 -5.97
N ILE A 12 14.05 -1.98 -5.94
CA ILE A 12 14.81 -2.14 -4.70
C ILE A 12 14.82 -0.80 -3.95
N ALA A 13 14.14 -0.75 -2.81
CA ALA A 13 14.13 0.37 -1.87
C ALA A 13 13.72 -0.15 -0.47
N GLY A 14 14.11 0.56 0.60
CA GLY A 14 13.86 0.14 1.99
C GLY A 14 12.38 -0.10 2.30
N GLY A 15 11.53 0.94 2.11
CA GLY A 15 10.08 0.82 2.32
C GLY A 15 9.43 -0.20 1.38
N VAL A 16 9.85 -0.27 0.12
CA VAL A 16 9.33 -1.27 -0.81
C VAL A 16 9.64 -2.70 -0.34
N ARG A 17 10.85 -2.94 0.17
CA ARG A 17 11.21 -4.24 0.74
C ARG A 17 10.31 -4.61 1.92
N ALA A 18 10.01 -3.68 2.81
CA ALA A 18 9.11 -3.93 3.93
C ALA A 18 7.69 -4.25 3.46
N ILE A 19 7.11 -3.49 2.52
CA ILE A 19 5.80 -3.79 1.90
C ILE A 19 5.78 -5.21 1.32
N LEU A 20 6.75 -5.52 0.44
CA LEU A 20 6.82 -6.80 -0.24
C LEU A 20 7.00 -7.96 0.74
N THR A 21 7.81 -7.77 1.78
CA THR A 21 8.03 -8.79 2.82
C THR A 21 6.74 -9.09 3.60
N HIS A 22 5.96 -8.06 3.97
CA HIS A 22 4.70 -8.27 4.68
C HIS A 22 3.66 -8.94 3.77
N ALA A 23 3.55 -8.49 2.52
CA ALA A 23 2.65 -9.10 1.54
C ALA A 23 2.99 -10.59 1.32
N ASP A 24 4.27 -10.92 1.15
CA ASP A 24 4.73 -12.30 0.93
C ASP A 24 4.53 -13.19 2.17
N ARG A 25 4.77 -12.66 3.38
CA ARG A 25 4.50 -13.39 4.63
C ARG A 25 3.00 -13.64 4.84
N LEU A 26 2.13 -12.70 4.47
CA LEU A 26 0.68 -12.89 4.52
C LEU A 26 0.23 -13.95 3.52
N ALA A 27 0.76 -13.93 2.29
CA ALA A 27 0.51 -14.98 1.30
C ALA A 27 0.97 -16.35 1.83
N GLY A 28 2.12 -16.40 2.50
CA GLY A 28 2.63 -17.59 3.18
C GLY A 28 1.77 -18.15 4.29
N ARG A 29 0.86 -17.36 4.85
CA ARG A 29 -0.13 -17.79 5.85
C ARG A 29 -1.45 -18.23 5.22
N GLY A 30 -1.51 -18.38 3.90
CA GLY A 30 -2.70 -18.82 3.16
C GLY A 30 -3.68 -17.70 2.80
N HIS A 31 -3.27 -16.44 2.88
CA HIS A 31 -4.09 -15.32 2.38
C HIS A 31 -3.91 -15.14 0.87
N GLU A 32 -4.96 -14.73 0.17
CA GLU A 32 -4.88 -14.28 -1.21
C GLU A 32 -4.39 -12.83 -1.21
N VAL A 33 -3.14 -12.61 -1.63
CA VAL A 33 -2.52 -11.28 -1.56
C VAL A 33 -2.24 -10.74 -2.96
N ALA A 34 -2.73 -9.53 -3.23
CA ALA A 34 -2.44 -8.79 -4.44
C ALA A 34 -1.63 -7.53 -4.13
N LEU A 35 -0.65 -7.23 -4.97
CA LEU A 35 -0.01 -5.93 -5.05
C LEU A 35 -0.53 -5.18 -6.27
N MET A 36 -1.21 -4.07 -6.05
CA MET A 36 -1.49 -3.12 -7.10
C MET A 36 -0.38 -2.10 -7.19
N VAL A 37 0.14 -1.87 -8.40
CA VAL A 37 1.28 -1.00 -8.65
C VAL A 37 0.92 -0.03 -9.77
N SER A 38 1.08 1.27 -9.51
CA SER A 38 0.80 2.29 -10.51
C SER A 38 1.86 2.31 -11.61
N ALA A 39 1.41 2.34 -12.86
CA ALA A 39 2.22 2.58 -14.04
C ALA A 39 1.78 3.88 -14.73
N LYS A 40 2.75 4.60 -15.31
CA LYS A 40 2.52 5.90 -15.95
C LYS A 40 1.58 5.84 -17.16
N HIS A 41 1.53 4.71 -17.88
CA HIS A 41 0.79 4.57 -19.13
C HIS A 41 0.01 3.25 -19.20
N GLY A 42 -1.19 3.27 -19.79
CA GLY A 42 -2.10 2.12 -19.88
C GLY A 42 -1.54 0.96 -20.66
N TRP A 43 -0.97 1.24 -21.83
CA TRP A 43 -0.30 0.22 -22.64
C TRP A 43 0.84 -0.45 -21.85
N ARG A 44 1.64 0.31 -21.08
CA ARG A 44 2.68 -0.27 -20.23
C ARG A 44 2.09 -1.15 -19.14
N ALA A 45 1.04 -0.70 -18.46
CA ALA A 45 0.37 -1.51 -17.43
C ALA A 45 -0.12 -2.84 -18.02
N TRP A 46 -0.76 -2.79 -19.19
CA TRP A 46 -1.25 -3.97 -19.91
C TRP A 46 -0.11 -4.94 -20.27
N TRP A 47 0.96 -4.47 -20.90
CA TRP A 47 2.13 -5.31 -21.23
C TRP A 47 2.78 -5.95 -19.99
N ARG A 48 2.84 -5.21 -18.87
CA ARG A 48 3.43 -5.73 -17.62
C ARG A 48 2.56 -6.80 -16.98
N ASN A 49 1.23 -6.65 -17.03
CA ASN A 49 0.29 -7.67 -16.57
C ASN A 49 0.38 -8.93 -17.43
N LEU A 50 0.46 -8.81 -18.76
CA LEU A 50 0.61 -9.96 -19.65
C LEU A 50 1.89 -10.76 -19.38
N ARG A 51 2.99 -10.07 -19.06
CA ARG A 51 4.26 -10.72 -18.70
C ARG A 51 4.30 -11.22 -17.26
N GLY A 52 3.27 -11.00 -16.46
CA GLY A 52 3.28 -11.30 -15.02
C GLY A 52 4.42 -10.59 -14.29
N GLU A 53 4.76 -9.36 -14.68
CA GLU A 53 5.96 -8.69 -14.20
C GLU A 53 5.87 -8.38 -12.69
N GLY A 54 6.77 -8.98 -11.91
CA GLY A 54 6.88 -8.81 -10.46
C GLY A 54 8.31 -8.50 -9.99
N PRO A 55 8.56 -8.46 -8.67
CA PRO A 55 9.86 -8.14 -8.11
C PRO A 55 10.85 -9.30 -8.29
N THR A 56 11.64 -9.26 -9.36
CA THR A 56 12.62 -10.32 -9.71
C THR A 56 13.73 -10.51 -8.67
N TRP A 57 13.96 -9.52 -7.82
CA TRP A 57 14.97 -9.54 -6.76
C TRP A 57 14.48 -10.19 -5.46
N ILE A 58 13.20 -10.59 -5.38
CA ILE A 58 12.66 -11.40 -4.28
C ILE A 58 12.37 -12.80 -4.80
N ARG A 59 13.19 -13.76 -4.40
CA ARG A 59 13.04 -15.15 -4.83
C ARG A 59 11.74 -15.74 -4.29
N GLY A 60 10.95 -16.35 -5.17
CA GLY A 60 9.71 -17.05 -4.79
C GLY A 60 8.62 -16.13 -4.26
N PHE A 61 8.57 -14.87 -4.74
CA PHE A 61 7.54 -13.92 -4.34
C PHE A 61 6.13 -14.46 -4.67
N ARG A 62 5.33 -14.70 -3.61
CA ARG A 62 4.01 -15.34 -3.69
C ARG A 62 2.86 -14.42 -4.12
N PRO A 63 2.81 -13.13 -3.73
CA PRO A 63 1.70 -12.26 -4.08
C PRO A 63 1.55 -12.04 -5.59
N THR A 64 0.31 -11.92 -6.06
CA THR A 64 0.04 -11.52 -7.45
C THR A 64 0.32 -10.03 -7.63
N VAL A 65 1.02 -9.65 -8.71
CA VAL A 65 1.27 -8.25 -9.05
C VAL A 65 0.33 -7.80 -10.15
N ARG A 66 -0.39 -6.70 -9.93
CA ARG A 66 -1.31 -6.06 -10.89
C ARG A 66 -0.88 -4.64 -11.16
N TRP A 67 -0.54 -4.36 -12.41
CA TRP A 67 -0.21 -3.03 -12.89
C TRP A 67 -1.46 -2.28 -13.31
N ILE A 68 -1.64 -1.06 -12.80
CA ILE A 68 -2.80 -0.22 -13.11
C ILE A 68 -2.37 1.19 -13.49
N THR A 69 -3.22 1.92 -14.21
CA THR A 69 -3.01 3.34 -14.48
C THR A 69 -3.80 4.19 -13.51
N GLY A 70 -3.08 4.86 -12.62
CA GLY A 70 -3.71 5.62 -11.56
C GLY A 70 -4.51 4.72 -10.62
N TRP A 71 -5.11 5.35 -9.62
CA TRP A 71 -5.86 4.67 -8.58
C TRP A 71 -7.34 4.99 -8.78
N ASP A 72 -7.98 4.29 -9.70
CA ASP A 72 -9.42 4.39 -9.96
C ASP A 72 -10.17 3.47 -8.99
N ASN A 73 -11.01 4.06 -8.13
CA ASN A 73 -11.80 3.34 -7.12
C ASN A 73 -12.74 2.28 -7.73
N ALA A 74 -13.17 2.45 -8.99
CA ALA A 74 -13.96 1.45 -9.69
C ALA A 74 -13.15 0.19 -10.06
N ARG A 75 -11.83 0.31 -10.18
CA ARG A 75 -10.92 -0.79 -10.55
C ARG A 75 -10.29 -1.50 -9.37
N LEU A 76 -10.53 -1.01 -8.15
CA LEU A 76 -10.07 -1.69 -6.93
C LEU A 76 -10.83 -3.01 -6.75
N PRO A 77 -10.12 -4.11 -6.42
CA PRO A 77 -10.71 -5.42 -6.30
C PRO A 77 -11.50 -5.55 -5.01
N ASP A 78 -12.56 -6.34 -5.07
CA ASP A 78 -13.31 -6.75 -3.89
C ASP A 78 -12.42 -7.59 -2.98
N GLY A 79 -12.57 -7.42 -1.66
CA GLY A 79 -11.74 -8.13 -0.70
C GLY A 79 -12.03 -7.79 0.75
N ASP A 80 -11.19 -8.32 1.63
CA ASP A 80 -11.34 -8.18 3.08
C ASP A 80 -10.52 -7.02 3.64
N ALA A 81 -9.46 -6.61 2.94
CA ALA A 81 -8.59 -5.52 3.36
C ALA A 81 -7.90 -4.82 2.17
N LEU A 82 -7.86 -3.50 2.23
CA LEU A 82 -7.13 -2.62 1.33
C LEU A 82 -6.13 -1.77 2.12
N ILE A 83 -4.86 -1.83 1.73
CA ILE A 83 -3.74 -1.30 2.52
C ILE A 83 -3.01 -0.23 1.71
N ALA A 84 -3.05 1.01 2.19
CA ALA A 84 -2.19 2.10 1.73
C ALA A 84 -0.77 1.89 2.26
N THR A 85 0.25 2.22 1.47
CA THR A 85 1.66 1.99 1.86
C THR A 85 2.58 3.19 1.68
N ALA A 86 2.12 4.20 0.93
CA ALA A 86 2.75 5.50 0.78
C ALA A 86 1.67 6.58 0.91
N TRP A 87 2.04 7.80 1.31
CA TRP A 87 1.05 8.87 1.53
C TRP A 87 0.18 9.17 0.30
N GLN A 88 0.71 9.00 -0.91
CA GLN A 88 -0.05 9.20 -2.15
C GLN A 88 -1.20 8.20 -2.31
N THR A 89 -1.11 7.02 -1.68
CA THR A 89 -2.12 5.97 -1.76
C THR A 89 -3.21 6.08 -0.68
N ALA A 90 -2.95 6.85 0.39
CA ALA A 90 -3.84 6.91 1.54
C ALA A 90 -5.24 7.47 1.19
N ARG A 91 -5.30 8.50 0.34
CA ARG A 91 -6.58 9.08 -0.12
C ARG A 91 -7.40 8.09 -0.95
N THR A 92 -6.76 7.36 -1.86
CA THR A 92 -7.45 6.29 -2.60
C THR A 92 -8.06 5.27 -1.65
N VAL A 93 -7.31 4.82 -0.63
CA VAL A 93 -7.82 3.79 0.28
C VAL A 93 -8.97 4.29 1.15
N VAL A 94 -8.95 5.56 1.59
CA VAL A 94 -10.06 6.10 2.40
C VAL A 94 -11.35 6.23 1.58
N GLU A 95 -11.21 6.66 0.32
CA GLU A 95 -12.31 6.85 -0.64
C GLU A 95 -12.74 5.53 -1.30
N ALA A 96 -12.02 4.43 -1.05
CA ALA A 96 -12.32 3.14 -1.65
C ALA A 96 -13.73 2.65 -1.26
N PRO A 97 -14.46 1.98 -2.17
CA PRO A 97 -15.78 1.42 -1.87
C PRO A 97 -15.71 0.33 -0.81
N ASP A 98 -16.77 0.16 -0.02
CA ASP A 98 -16.80 -0.78 1.12
C ASP A 98 -16.58 -2.24 0.72
N ARG A 99 -16.86 -2.61 -0.54
CA ARG A 99 -16.56 -3.94 -1.10
C ARG A 99 -15.05 -4.27 -1.09
N CYS A 100 -14.17 -3.27 -0.97
CA CYS A 100 -12.72 -3.44 -0.84
C CYS A 100 -12.32 -3.84 0.60
N GLY A 101 -13.27 -3.89 1.52
CA GLY A 101 -13.08 -4.34 2.89
C GLY A 101 -12.46 -3.28 3.80
N ARG A 102 -11.73 -3.75 4.81
CA ARG A 102 -11.13 -2.89 5.85
C ARG A 102 -10.05 -1.99 5.25
N LYS A 103 -10.09 -0.71 5.61
CA LYS A 103 -9.18 0.32 5.10
C LYS A 103 -8.02 0.53 6.08
N LEU A 104 -6.81 0.13 5.69
CA LEU A 104 -5.62 0.24 6.53
C LEU A 104 -4.57 1.14 5.89
N TYR A 105 -3.70 1.70 6.72
CA TYR A 105 -2.52 2.45 6.31
C TYR A 105 -1.28 1.88 6.97
N PHE A 106 -0.44 1.21 6.19
CA PHE A 106 0.85 0.68 6.61
C PHE A 106 1.94 1.75 6.55
N ILE A 107 2.30 2.29 7.72
CA ILE A 107 3.18 3.44 7.87
C ILE A 107 4.57 2.94 8.30
N GLN A 108 5.54 3.16 7.43
CA GLN A 108 6.90 2.64 7.59
C GLN A 108 7.89 3.74 8.01
N HIS A 109 7.52 5.00 7.77
CA HIS A 109 8.28 6.17 8.14
C HIS A 109 7.30 7.33 8.32
N TYR A 110 7.68 8.33 9.11
CA TYR A 110 7.05 9.64 9.06
C TYR A 110 7.49 10.39 7.79
N GLU A 111 6.78 10.18 6.69
CA GLU A 111 7.17 10.64 5.34
C GLU A 111 7.24 12.18 5.21
N SER A 112 6.60 12.94 6.10
CA SER A 112 6.58 14.41 6.08
C SER A 112 7.95 15.04 6.28
N LEU A 113 8.92 14.28 6.80
CA LEU A 113 10.30 14.76 6.99
C LEU A 113 11.09 14.85 5.68
N TYR A 114 10.74 14.05 4.65
CA TYR A 114 11.61 13.86 3.49
C TYR A 114 10.88 13.74 2.14
N HIS A 115 9.55 13.56 2.13
CA HIS A 115 8.82 13.20 0.91
C HIS A 115 7.56 14.04 0.70
N GLY A 116 7.71 15.16 0.00
CA GLY A 116 6.58 16.00 -0.43
C GLY A 116 6.34 17.20 0.50
N ASP A 117 5.21 17.87 0.29
CA ASP A 117 4.79 18.97 1.15
C ASP A 117 4.36 18.43 2.53
N PRO A 118 4.98 18.85 3.65
CA PRO A 118 4.70 18.30 4.97
C PRO A 118 3.23 18.39 5.37
N GLY A 119 2.54 19.47 4.99
CA GLY A 119 1.11 19.65 5.29
C GLY A 119 0.24 18.62 4.56
N ARG A 120 0.56 18.34 3.28
CA ARG A 120 -0.16 17.32 2.51
C ARG A 120 0.06 15.91 3.03
N VAL A 121 1.27 15.59 3.48
CA VAL A 121 1.58 14.28 4.07
C VAL A 121 0.91 14.14 5.43
N ASP A 122 1.01 15.15 6.29
CA ASP A 122 0.37 15.17 7.61
C ASP A 122 -1.15 14.98 7.52
N ALA A 123 -1.79 15.59 6.52
CA ALA A 123 -3.21 15.41 6.25
C ALA A 123 -3.59 13.94 5.98
N THR A 124 -2.66 13.11 5.50
CA THR A 124 -2.92 11.67 5.26
C THR A 124 -2.95 10.86 6.54
N TYR A 125 -2.19 11.25 7.57
CA TYR A 125 -2.18 10.57 8.86
C TYR A 125 -3.46 10.84 9.65
N ALA A 126 -4.09 12.00 9.42
CA ALA A 126 -5.39 12.35 10.01
C ALA A 126 -6.58 11.60 9.38
N LEU A 127 -6.40 10.92 8.24
CA LEU A 127 -7.50 10.17 7.59
C LEU A 127 -8.01 9.04 8.49
N PRO A 128 -9.31 8.69 8.45
CA PRO A 128 -9.93 7.63 9.27
C PRO A 128 -9.56 6.20 8.83
N LEU A 129 -8.32 5.99 8.42
CA LEU A 129 -7.74 4.67 8.16
C LEU A 129 -7.27 4.03 9.47
N ARG A 130 -7.27 2.70 9.57
CA ARG A 130 -6.59 1.99 10.66
C ARG A 130 -5.08 2.00 10.40
N LYS A 131 -4.30 2.56 11.33
CA LYS A 131 -2.85 2.68 11.17
C LYS A 131 -2.21 1.36 11.58
N VAL A 132 -1.19 0.96 10.83
CA VAL A 132 -0.31 -0.16 11.14
C VAL A 132 1.10 0.38 11.01
N VAL A 133 1.78 0.57 12.13
CA VAL A 133 3.12 1.17 12.18
C VAL A 133 4.18 0.10 12.45
N ILE A 134 5.42 0.33 12.01
CA ILE A 134 6.52 -0.63 12.18
C ILE A 134 7.37 -0.39 13.43
N SER A 135 7.11 0.66 14.20
CA SER A 135 7.89 0.98 15.40
C SER A 135 7.05 1.71 16.45
N THR A 136 7.48 1.63 17.70
CA THR A 136 6.88 2.36 18.83
C THR A 136 6.97 3.87 18.64
N TRP A 137 8.11 4.37 18.14
CA TRP A 137 8.28 5.79 17.83
C TRP A 137 7.24 6.31 16.82
N LEU A 138 6.92 5.54 15.78
CA LEU A 138 5.86 5.91 14.84
C LEU A 138 4.48 5.85 15.50
N ALA A 139 4.23 4.87 16.37
CA ALA A 139 2.98 4.78 17.12
C ALA A 139 2.78 6.03 17.99
N ASP A 140 3.83 6.48 18.67
CA ASP A 140 3.84 7.68 19.50
C ASP A 140 3.53 8.93 18.67
N ILE A 141 4.18 9.10 17.51
CA ILE A 141 3.88 10.23 16.61
C ILE A 141 2.42 10.18 16.14
N MET A 142 1.93 9.02 15.73
CA MET A 142 0.53 8.87 15.27
C MET A 142 -0.46 9.25 16.36
N ARG A 143 -0.19 8.83 17.60
CA ARG A 143 -1.02 9.16 18.77
C ARG A 143 -0.93 10.63 19.13
N ASP A 144 0.27 11.15 19.34
CA ASP A 144 0.49 12.44 19.98
C ASP A 144 0.23 13.61 19.02
N LYS A 145 0.55 13.45 17.72
CA LYS A 145 0.35 14.51 16.72
C LYS A 145 -0.97 14.41 15.97
N PHE A 146 -1.49 13.20 15.76
CA PHE A 146 -2.66 12.97 14.91
C PHE A 146 -3.86 12.35 15.65
N GLY A 147 -3.76 12.11 16.96
CA GLY A 147 -4.83 11.49 17.75
C GLY A 147 -5.19 10.07 17.30
N ALA A 148 -4.33 9.43 16.51
CA ALA A 148 -4.59 8.15 15.90
C ALA A 148 -4.18 6.99 16.83
N LYS A 149 -5.06 5.98 16.94
CA LYS A 149 -4.67 4.69 17.52
C LYS A 149 -3.96 3.87 16.44
N ALA A 150 -2.70 3.52 16.70
CA ALA A 150 -1.82 2.78 15.81
C ALA A 150 -1.29 1.52 16.50
#